data_AF-U6DXS9-F1
#
_entry.id   AF-U6DXS9-F1
#
_cell.length_a   1.000
_cell.length_b   1.000
_cell.length_c   1.000
_cell.angle_alpha   90.00
_cell.angle_beta   90.00
_cell.angle_gamma   90.00
#
_symmetry.space_group_name_H-M   'P 1'
#
loop_
_entity.id
_entity.type
_entity.pdbx_description
1 polymer ?
#
loop_
_entity_poly.entity_id
_entity_poly.type
_entity_poly.pdbx_seq_one_letter_code
_entity_poly.pdbx_strand_id
1 'polypeptide(L)' 'PSAFSFRIGKVGNQKRVVGVLLGSWQKKVLDVSNSFAVPFDEDDKDDSVWFLDHDYLENMYGMFKKVNARERIVG' A
#
# COMPACT_ATOMS: atom_id res chain seq x y z
N PRO A 1 -32.56 0.28 -8.26
CA PRO A 1 -31.22 0.92 -8.37
C PRO A 1 -30.71 1.35 -6.99
N SER A 2 -29.95 0.48 -6.33
CA SER A 2 -29.38 0.70 -4.99
C SER A 2 -28.26 1.75 -5.05
N ALA A 3 -28.52 2.93 -4.50
CA ALA A 3 -27.53 3.99 -4.37
C ALA A 3 -26.43 3.55 -3.39
N PHE A 4 -25.22 3.37 -3.90
CA PHE A 4 -24.02 3.25 -3.08
C PHE A 4 -23.69 4.64 -2.50
N SER A 5 -23.94 4.81 -1.20
CA SER A 5 -23.58 6.03 -0.47
C SER A 5 -22.10 5.94 -0.07
N PHE A 6 -21.25 6.68 -0.76
CA PHE A 6 -19.87 6.89 -0.32
C PHE A 6 -19.86 7.94 0.79
N ARG A 7 -19.57 7.52 2.03
CA ARG A 7 -19.32 8.43 3.15
C ARG A 7 -17.92 9.01 3.00
N ILE A 8 -17.81 10.24 2.49
CA ILE A 8 -16.58 11.02 2.63
C ILE A 8 -16.57 11.59 4.04
N GLY A 9 -15.72 11.01 4.90
CA GLY A 9 -15.43 11.55 6.22
C GLY A 9 -14.77 12.94 6.11
N LYS A 10 -14.97 13.77 7.13
CA LYS A 10 -14.43 15.13 7.21
C LYS A 10 -12.91 15.09 6.99
N VAL A 11 -12.41 15.71 5.91
CA VAL A 11 -10.98 15.82 5.59
C VAL A 11 -10.35 16.82 6.55
N GLY A 12 -9.95 16.36 7.74
CA GLY A 12 -9.06 17.07 8.66
C GLY A 12 -7.62 16.59 8.52
N ASN A 13 -6.71 17.09 9.36
CA ASN A 13 -5.30 16.66 9.41
C ASN A 13 -5.21 15.23 9.98
N GLN A 14 -5.45 14.23 9.15
CA GLN A 14 -5.31 12.81 9.51
C GLN A 14 -3.99 12.30 8.96
N LYS A 15 -3.27 11.50 9.77
CA LYS A 15 -2.02 10.86 9.38
C LYS A 15 -2.19 10.08 8.07
N ARG A 16 -1.19 10.17 7.19
CA ARG A 16 -1.20 9.47 5.91
C ARG A 16 -1.06 7.96 6.13
N VAL A 17 -1.74 7.17 5.31
CA VAL A 17 -1.56 5.71 5.25
C VAL A 17 -0.70 5.40 4.04
N VAL A 18 0.38 4.64 4.27
CA VAL A 18 1.27 4.15 3.22
C VAL A 18 1.12 2.63 3.13
N GLY A 19 1.29 2.10 1.92
CA GLY A 19 1.16 0.68 1.65
C GLY A 19 1.95 0.30 0.41
N VAL A 20 2.01 -1.01 0.18
CA VAL A 20 2.67 -1.62 -0.97
C VAL A 20 1.63 -2.03 -2.00
N LEU A 21 1.95 -1.79 -3.26
CA LEU A 21 1.25 -2.28 -4.43
C LEU A 21 1.94 -3.53 -4.95
N LEU A 22 1.14 -4.57 -5.18
CA LEU A 22 1.55 -5.82 -5.76
C LEU A 22 0.89 -5.98 -7.14
N GLY A 23 1.67 -6.49 -8.08
CA GLY A 23 1.18 -6.63 -9.44
C GLY A 23 2.15 -7.36 -10.34
N SER A 24 1.89 -7.25 -11.63
CA SER A 24 2.77 -7.79 -12.67
C SER A 24 2.96 -6.78 -13.80
N TRP A 25 4.20 -6.70 -14.28
CA TRP A 25 4.51 -5.90 -15.46
C TRP A 25 4.45 -6.78 -16.71
N GLN A 26 3.53 -6.49 -17.62
CA GLN A 26 3.44 -7.20 -18.90
C GLN A 26 3.62 -6.23 -20.05
N LYS A 27 4.75 -6.39 -20.75
CA LYS A 27 5.17 -5.54 -21.89
C LYS A 27 5.28 -4.07 -21.52
N LYS A 28 4.20 -3.31 -21.68
CA LYS A 28 4.10 -1.86 -21.43
C LYS A 28 2.91 -1.50 -20.51
N VAL A 29 2.25 -2.50 -19.96
CA VAL A 29 1.09 -2.33 -19.07
C VAL A 29 1.46 -2.86 -17.69
N LEU A 30 1.27 -2.00 -16.68
CA LEU A 30 1.34 -2.38 -15.28
C LEU A 30 -0.05 -2.81 -14.83
N ASP A 31 -0.18 -4.06 -14.42
CA ASP A 31 -1.40 -4.59 -13.80
C ASP A 31 -1.19 -4.66 -12.29
N VAL A 32 -2.03 -3.95 -11.53
CA VAL A 32 -1.99 -3.91 -10.06
C VAL A 32 -3.13 -4.79 -9.55
N SER A 33 -2.78 -5.95 -9.00
CA SER A 33 -3.75 -6.97 -8.60
C SER A 33 -4.04 -6.96 -7.10
N ASN A 34 -3.12 -6.47 -6.28
CA ASN A 34 -3.23 -6.52 -4.83
C ASN A 34 -2.49 -5.36 -4.15
N SER A 35 -2.81 -5.09 -2.89
CA SER A 35 -2.17 -4.06 -2.08
C SER A 35 -2.32 -4.36 -0.59
N PHE A 36 -1.35 -3.96 0.23
CA PHE A 36 -1.45 -4.05 1.68
C PHE A 36 -0.86 -2.82 2.37
N ALA A 37 -1.43 -2.43 3.51
CA ALA A 37 -0.93 -1.31 4.30
C ALA A 37 0.33 -1.72 5.07
N VAL A 38 1.24 -0.76 5.27
CA VAL A 38 2.48 -0.95 6.02
C VAL A 38 2.48 -0.01 7.22
N PRO A 39 2.98 -0.44 8.39
CA PRO A 39 3.23 0.46 9.50
C PRO A 39 4.14 1.63 9.05
N PHE A 40 3.60 2.84 9.11
CA PHE A 40 4.24 4.07 8.67
C PHE A 40 3.98 5.16 9.71
N ASP A 41 5.03 5.87 10.08
CA ASP A 41 4.96 7.04 10.95
C ASP A 41 5.75 8.20 10.32
N GLU A 42 5.12 9.37 10.27
CA GLU A 42 5.74 10.64 9.88
C GLU A 42 5.84 11.55 11.10
N ASP A 43 6.89 12.38 11.16
CA ASP A 43 7.02 13.38 12.22
C ASP A 43 6.01 14.52 12.00
N ASP A 44 5.24 14.87 13.04
CA ASP A 44 4.20 15.90 12.95
C ASP A 44 4.76 17.32 12.72
N LYS A 45 6.08 17.52 12.86
CA LYS A 45 6.76 18.82 12.68
C LYS A 45 7.56 18.92 11.38
N ASP A 46 7.98 17.79 10.81
CA ASP A 46 8.75 17.74 9.57
C ASP A 46 8.35 16.53 8.71
N ASP A 47 7.49 16.77 7.72
CA ASP A 47 7.02 15.81 6.73
C ASP A 47 8.14 15.11 5.94
N SER A 48 9.38 15.62 5.96
CA SER A 48 10.52 14.97 5.31
C SER A 48 11.08 13.80 6.12
N VAL A 49 10.75 13.72 7.41
CA VAL A 49 11.19 12.67 8.32
C VAL A 49 10.08 11.64 8.49
N TRP A 50 10.33 10.43 7.99
CA TRP A 50 9.37 9.32 8.07
C TRP A 50 10.07 7.98 8.33
N PHE A 51 9.32 7.06 8.91
CA PHE A 51 9.76 5.71 9.28
C PHE A 51 8.82 4.68 8.66
N LEU A 52 9.41 3.56 8.21
CA LEU A 52 8.72 2.44 7.61
C LEU A 52 9.33 1.13 8.11
N ASP A 53 8.48 0.17 8.48
CA ASP A 53 8.92 -1.16 8.95
C ASP A 53 9.38 -2.05 7.77
N HIS A 54 10.70 -2.20 7.62
CA HIS A 54 11.30 -2.99 6.55
C HIS A 54 11.18 -4.50 6.79
N ASP A 55 11.17 -4.95 8.05
CA ASP A 55 11.05 -6.37 8.38
C ASP A 55 9.63 -6.87 8.07
N TYR A 56 8.61 -6.03 8.31
CA TYR A 56 7.24 -6.31 7.91
C TYR A 56 7.12 -6.49 6.39
N LEU A 57 7.76 -5.61 5.61
CA LEU A 57 7.78 -5.69 4.15
C LEU A 57 8.34 -7.02 3.64
N GLU A 58 9.52 -7.42 4.11
CA GLU A 58 10.18 -8.64 3.66
C GLU A 58 9.37 -9.89 4.01
N ASN A 59 8.81 -9.94 5.23
CA ASN A 59 7.97 -11.04 5.67
C ASN A 59 6.68 -11.15 4.84
N MET A 60 5.99 -10.05 4.61
CA MET A 60 4.78 -10.02 3.78
C MET A 60 5.08 -10.39 2.33
N TYR A 61 6.14 -9.84 1.75
CA TYR A 61 6.56 -10.20 0.39
C TYR A 61 6.88 -11.69 0.26
N GLY A 62 7.59 -12.25 1.25
CA GLY A 62 7.88 -13.68 1.32
C GLY A 62 6.62 -14.55 1.38
N MET A 63 5.57 -14.09 2.07
CA MET A 63 4.27 -14.78 2.10
C MET A 63 3.52 -14.66 0.77
N PHE A 64 3.41 -13.46 0.20
CA PHE A 64 2.68 -13.25 -1.06
C PHE A 64 3.32 -14.00 -2.22
N LYS A 65 4.64 -14.06 -2.29
CA LYS A 65 5.36 -14.84 -3.30
C LYS A 65 5.09 -16.35 -3.19
N LYS A 66 4.82 -16.87 -1.99
CA LYS A 66 4.42 -18.29 -1.78
C LYS A 66 3.00 -18.56 -2.29
N VAL A 67 2.10 -17.58 -2.19
CA VAL A 67 0.71 -17.69 -2.65
C VAL A 67 0.63 -17.53 -4.17
N ASN A 68 1.28 -16.50 -4.72
CA ASN A 68 1.29 -16.19 -6.14
C ASN A 68 2.68 -15.72 -6.59
N ALA A 69 3.43 -16.61 -7.23
CA ALA A 69 4.79 -16.32 -7.70
C ALA A 69 4.85 -15.28 -8.85
N ARG A 70 3.71 -14.93 -9.46
CA ARG A 70 3.64 -13.91 -10.52
C ARG A 70 3.54 -12.50 -9.97
N GLU A 71 3.08 -12.33 -8.72
CA GLU A 71 3.01 -11.03 -8.07
C GLU A 71 4.38 -10.58 -7.58
N ARG A 72 4.66 -9.30 -7.82
CA ARG A 72 5.87 -8.60 -7.38
C ARG A 72 5.49 -7.24 -6.83
N ILE A 73 6.36 -6.68 -5.99
CA ILE A 73 6.24 -5.29 -5.57
C ILE A 73 6.39 -4.39 -6.80
N VAL A 74 5.41 -3.52 -7.01
CA VAL A 74 5.36 -2.58 -8.14
C VAL A 74 5.26 -1.12 -7.69
N GLY A 75 5.02 -0.87 -6.40
CA GLY A 75 4.98 0.46 -5.78
C GLY A 75 4.68 0.39 -4.30
#